data_AF-A0A7Y2AN22-F1
#
_entry.id   AF-A0A7Y2AN22-F1
#
_cell.length_a   1.000
_cell.length_b   1.000
_cell.length_c   1.000
_cell.angle_alpha   90.00
_cell.angle_beta   90.00
_cell.angle_gamma   90.00
#
_symmetry.space_group_name_H-M   'P 1'
#
loop_
_entity.id
_entity.type
_entity.pdbx_description
1 polymer ?
#
loop_
_entity_poly.entity_id
_entity_poly.type
_entity_poly.pdbx_seq_one_letter_code
_entity_poly.pdbx_strand_id
1 'polypeptide(L)'
;DHTSVGRKIMQSTSSPVLKMAAVIAATHHEKWDGSGYPRGLAGKQIPIEGRIVAVADVFDALSSKRPYKDAFPIEKCLQILKEGRGQHFDPNVLDAFLARFDDILKTRSEYGEQAANEISDAEAAASETVSVL
;
A
#
# COMPACT_ATOMS: atom_id res chain seq x y z
N ASP A 1 10.97 -13.76 -5.90
CA ASP A 1 10.41 -12.59 -5.20
C ASP A 1 9.34 -11.94 -6.07
N HIS A 2 8.20 -11.52 -5.48
CA HIS A 2 7.06 -10.97 -6.21
C HIS A 2 7.38 -9.65 -6.90
N THR A 3 8.34 -8.87 -6.38
CA THR A 3 8.77 -7.61 -6.99
C THR A 3 9.29 -7.84 -8.42
N SER A 4 10.12 -8.87 -8.60
CA SER A 4 10.74 -9.22 -9.88
C SER A 4 9.76 -9.87 -10.84
N VAL A 5 8.85 -10.70 -10.34
CA VAL A 5 7.78 -11.33 -11.14
C VAL A 5 6.80 -10.26 -11.64
N GLY A 6 6.34 -9.37 -10.76
CA GLY A 6 5.43 -8.27 -11.11
C GLY A 6 6.02 -7.35 -12.18
N ARG A 7 7.29 -6.95 -12.03
CA ARG A 7 8.00 -6.19 -13.07
C ARG A 7 8.01 -6.93 -14.41
N LYS A 8 8.33 -8.24 -14.41
CA LYS A 8 8.43 -9.03 -15.63
C LYS A 8 7.10 -9.15 -16.39
N ILE A 9 5.98 -9.26 -15.66
CA ILE A 9 4.63 -9.29 -16.24
C ILE A 9 4.33 -7.96 -16.95
N MET A 10 4.73 -6.84 -16.35
CA MET A 10 4.31 -5.51 -16.81
C MET A 10 5.31 -4.81 -17.75
N GLN A 11 6.57 -5.25 -17.83
CA GLN A 11 7.61 -4.54 -18.60
C GLN A 11 7.46 -4.65 -20.13
N SER A 12 6.74 -5.66 -20.62
CA SER A 12 6.63 -5.96 -22.07
C SER A 12 5.44 -5.24 -22.71
N THR A 13 5.34 -3.93 -22.51
CA THR A 13 4.22 -3.12 -23.01
C THR A 13 4.65 -1.71 -23.40
N SER A 14 3.94 -1.13 -24.36
CA SER A 14 4.07 0.27 -24.75
C SER A 14 3.34 1.22 -23.80
N SER A 15 2.39 0.72 -22.99
CA SER A 15 1.55 1.52 -22.11
C SER A 15 2.37 2.26 -21.04
N PRO A 16 2.29 3.60 -20.96
CA PRO A 16 2.95 4.37 -19.91
C PRO A 16 2.53 3.98 -18.49
N VAL A 17 1.25 3.64 -18.30
CA VAL A 17 0.70 3.24 -16.99
C VAL A 17 1.34 1.93 -16.52
N LEU A 18 1.42 0.93 -17.40
CA LEU A 18 2.00 -0.36 -17.04
C LEU A 18 3.53 -0.27 -16.86
N LYS A 19 4.22 0.63 -17.56
CA LYS A 19 5.62 0.92 -17.29
C LYS A 19 5.82 1.48 -15.88
N MET A 20 4.99 2.43 -15.46
CA MET A 20 5.01 2.96 -14.09
C MET A 20 4.74 1.86 -13.07
N ALA A 21 3.72 1.03 -13.31
CA ALA A 21 3.38 -0.10 -12.44
C ALA A 21 4.52 -1.12 -12.33
N ALA A 22 5.26 -1.39 -13.42
CA ALA A 22 6.44 -2.23 -13.40
C ALA A 22 7.57 -1.66 -12.52
N VAL A 23 7.74 -0.33 -12.53
CA VAL A 23 8.71 0.35 -11.66
C VAL A 23 8.29 0.25 -10.20
N ILE A 24 7.03 0.53 -9.88
CA ILE A 24 6.47 0.40 -8.53
C ILE A 24 6.67 -1.03 -8.02
N ALA A 25 6.25 -2.03 -8.80
CA ALA A 25 6.41 -3.45 -8.43
C ALA A 25 7.86 -3.79 -8.10
N ALA A 26 8.82 -3.24 -8.84
CA ALA A 26 10.24 -3.49 -8.65
C ALA A 26 10.90 -2.70 -7.51
N THR A 27 10.21 -1.73 -6.89
CA THR A 27 10.84 -0.75 -5.99
C THR A 27 10.09 -0.42 -4.71
N HIS A 28 8.82 -0.78 -4.56
CA HIS A 28 8.02 -0.45 -3.36
C HIS A 28 8.52 -1.11 -2.05
N HIS A 29 9.42 -2.09 -2.12
CA HIS A 29 10.09 -2.68 -0.96
C HIS A 29 11.55 -2.22 -0.77
N GLU A 30 12.03 -1.31 -1.62
CA GLU A 30 13.29 -0.61 -1.35
C GLU A 30 13.07 0.36 -0.18
N LYS A 31 14.09 0.51 0.66
CA LYS A 31 14.06 1.39 1.84
C LYS A 31 15.00 2.56 1.62
N TRP A 32 14.63 3.72 2.12
CA TRP A 32 15.40 4.95 1.91
C TRP A 32 16.89 4.83 2.32
N ASP A 33 17.20 4.05 3.35
CA ASP A 33 18.56 3.77 3.83
C ASP A 33 19.35 2.71 3.03
N GLY A 34 18.73 2.07 2.03
CA GLY A 34 19.34 1.00 1.23
C GLY A 34 19.23 -0.40 1.83
N SER A 35 18.60 -0.58 3.00
CA SER A 35 18.39 -1.90 3.63
C SER A 35 17.21 -2.68 3.04
N GLY A 36 16.54 -2.11 2.03
CA GLY A 36 15.43 -2.74 1.32
C GLY A 36 15.86 -3.71 0.22
N TYR A 37 14.89 -4.18 -0.54
CA TYR A 37 15.08 -5.19 -1.58
C TYR A 37 14.17 -4.88 -2.79
N PRO A 38 14.44 -5.46 -3.99
CA PRO A 38 15.43 -6.50 -4.29
C PRO A 38 16.85 -6.00 -4.63
N ARG A 39 17.06 -4.71 -4.87
CA ARG A 39 18.35 -4.18 -5.39
C ARG A 39 19.14 -3.40 -4.34
N GLY A 40 18.57 -3.11 -3.17
CA GLY A 40 19.26 -2.34 -2.14
C GLY A 40 19.48 -0.89 -2.57
N LEU A 41 18.51 -0.31 -3.27
CA LEU A 41 18.58 1.08 -3.71
C LEU A 41 18.44 2.01 -2.50
N ALA A 42 19.23 3.08 -2.46
CA ALA A 42 19.18 4.06 -1.38
C ALA A 42 18.78 5.46 -1.88
N GLY A 43 18.08 6.20 -1.04
CA GLY A 43 17.72 7.58 -1.27
C GLY A 43 17.01 7.81 -2.61
N LYS A 44 17.53 8.77 -3.38
CA LYS A 44 16.97 9.16 -4.69
C LYS A 44 17.23 8.16 -5.81
N GLN A 45 17.98 7.08 -5.57
CA GLN A 45 18.07 5.99 -6.54
C GLN A 45 16.74 5.22 -6.64
N ILE A 46 15.92 5.27 -5.59
CA ILE A 46 14.56 4.76 -5.61
C ILE A 46 13.68 5.74 -6.41
N PRO A 47 13.01 5.30 -7.48
CA PRO A 47 12.05 6.13 -8.21
C PRO A 47 10.96 6.71 -7.30
N ILE A 48 10.45 7.89 -7.65
CA ILE A 48 9.51 8.62 -6.76
C ILE A 48 8.21 7.83 -6.54
N GLU A 49 7.74 7.15 -7.58
CA GLU A 49 6.58 6.27 -7.53
C GLU A 49 6.76 5.14 -6.51
N GLY A 50 7.94 4.51 -6.45
CA GLY A 50 8.25 3.47 -5.46
C GLY A 50 8.26 4.00 -4.04
N ARG A 51 8.84 5.20 -3.84
CA ARG A 51 8.87 5.88 -2.53
C ARG A 51 7.48 6.26 -2.04
N ILE A 52 6.60 6.73 -2.94
CA ILE A 52 5.21 7.05 -2.63
C ILE A 52 4.45 5.81 -2.20
N VAL A 53 4.46 4.73 -3.01
CA VAL A 53 3.66 3.55 -2.63
C VAL A 53 4.25 2.80 -1.45
N ALA A 54 5.55 2.87 -1.17
CA ALA A 54 6.12 2.30 0.07
C ALA A 54 5.48 2.88 1.34
N VAL A 55 5.21 4.19 1.38
CA VAL A 55 4.51 4.82 2.51
C VAL A 55 3.05 4.37 2.56
N ALA A 56 2.35 4.40 1.42
CA ALA A 56 0.95 4.03 1.34
C ALA A 56 0.70 2.54 1.71
N ASP A 57 1.52 1.64 1.17
CA ASP A 57 1.45 0.19 1.40
C ASP A 57 1.67 -0.15 2.88
N VAL A 58 2.69 0.45 3.50
CA VAL A 58 2.94 0.20 4.93
C VAL A 58 1.82 0.76 5.80
N PHE A 59 1.32 1.97 5.51
CA PHE A 59 0.19 2.53 6.27
C PHE A 59 -1.06 1.66 6.18
N ASP A 60 -1.45 1.25 4.97
CA ASP A 60 -2.60 0.37 4.76
C ASP A 60 -2.39 -0.97 5.46
N ALA A 61 -1.22 -1.59 5.33
CA ALA A 61 -0.89 -2.85 6.00
C ALA A 61 -0.93 -2.78 7.53
N LEU A 62 -0.56 -1.64 8.13
CA LEU A 62 -0.60 -1.44 9.57
C LEU A 62 -2.02 -1.18 10.08
N SER A 63 -2.80 -0.41 9.32
CA SER A 63 -4.13 0.05 9.73
C SER A 63 -5.25 -0.92 9.34
N SER A 64 -5.02 -1.89 8.46
CA SER A 64 -6.05 -2.83 8.01
C SER A 64 -6.04 -4.16 8.79
N LYS A 65 -7.24 -4.70 9.10
CA LYS A 65 -7.39 -6.01 9.75
C LYS A 65 -7.00 -7.10 8.76
N ARG A 66 -6.23 -8.09 9.23
CA ARG A 66 -5.83 -9.28 8.48
C ARG A 66 -6.20 -10.54 9.28
N PRO A 67 -6.36 -11.72 8.65
CA PRO A 67 -6.76 -12.94 9.36
C PRO A 67 -5.92 -13.29 10.59
N TYR A 68 -4.66 -12.86 10.61
CA TYR A 68 -3.68 -13.16 11.65
C TYR A 68 -3.24 -11.93 12.47
N LYS A 69 -3.83 -10.76 12.21
CA LYS A 69 -3.39 -9.50 12.82
C LYS A 69 -4.51 -8.47 12.82
N ASP A 70 -4.89 -8.01 14.00
CA ASP A 70 -5.81 -6.88 14.10
C ASP A 70 -5.16 -5.58 13.59
N ALA A 71 -6.01 -4.68 13.12
CA ALA A 71 -5.60 -3.33 12.75
C ALA A 71 -4.92 -2.63 13.94
N PHE A 72 -3.80 -1.97 13.70
CA PHE A 72 -3.23 -1.09 14.72
C PHE A 72 -4.05 0.20 14.86
N PRO A 73 -4.13 0.77 16.07
CA PRO A 73 -4.64 2.12 16.27
C PRO A 73 -3.88 3.12 15.40
N ILE A 74 -4.57 4.16 14.93
CA ILE A 74 -4.00 5.17 14.02
C ILE A 74 -2.76 5.83 14.64
N GLU A 75 -2.77 6.09 15.94
CA GLU A 75 -1.67 6.68 16.68
C GLU A 75 -0.43 5.79 16.61
N LYS A 76 -0.62 4.46 16.68
CA LYS A 76 0.47 3.50 16.57
C LYS A 76 1.01 3.43 15.14
N CYS A 77 0.15 3.48 14.14
CA CYS A 77 0.55 3.57 12.73
C CYS A 77 1.42 4.82 12.49
N LEU A 78 0.97 5.99 12.97
CA LEU A 78 1.70 7.24 12.86
C LEU A 78 3.05 7.20 13.56
N GLN A 79 3.11 6.59 14.76
CA GLN A 79 4.37 6.41 15.48
C GLN A 79 5.38 5.62 14.62
N ILE A 80 4.97 4.45 14.11
CA ILE A 80 5.83 3.58 13.30
C ILE A 80 6.31 4.30 12.02
N LEU A 81 5.41 5.02 11.35
CA LEU A 81 5.76 5.80 10.15
C LEU A 81 6.81 6.87 10.47
N LYS A 82 6.60 7.66 11.54
CA LYS A 82 7.52 8.71 11.97
C LYS A 82 8.88 8.16 12.38
N GLU A 83 8.93 7.03 13.09
CA GLU A 83 10.18 6.34 13.44
C GLU A 83 10.95 5.86 12.21
N GLY A 84 10.25 5.49 11.14
CA GLY A 84 10.84 5.11 9.85
C GLY A 84 11.33 6.26 8.97
N ARG A 85 11.11 7.53 9.36
CA ARG A 85 11.48 8.70 8.56
C ARG A 85 13.00 8.76 8.32
N GLY A 86 13.43 8.79 7.06
CA GLY A 86 14.84 8.83 6.69
C GLY A 86 15.59 7.49 6.84
N GLN A 87 14.89 6.42 7.22
CA GLN A 87 15.42 5.05 7.25
C GLN A 87 14.62 4.18 6.28
N HIS A 88 13.37 3.89 6.61
CA HIS A 88 12.45 3.18 5.73
C HIS A 88 11.92 4.11 4.63
N PHE A 89 11.51 5.32 5.01
CA PHE A 89 10.74 6.22 4.14
C PHE A 89 11.54 7.46 3.74
N ASP A 90 11.33 7.93 2.50
CA ASP A 90 11.78 9.25 2.08
C ASP A 90 11.15 10.33 2.98
N PRO A 91 11.97 11.17 3.65
CA PRO A 91 11.46 12.24 4.50
C PRO A 91 10.43 13.14 3.82
N ASN A 92 10.64 13.52 2.56
CA ASN A 92 9.75 14.48 1.88
C ASN A 92 8.40 13.84 1.53
N VAL A 93 8.42 12.56 1.13
CA VAL A 93 7.21 11.81 0.80
C VAL A 93 6.39 11.56 2.06
N LEU A 94 7.05 11.15 3.16
CA LEU A 94 6.36 10.93 4.42
C LEU A 94 5.80 12.25 4.98
N ASP A 95 6.55 13.34 4.92
CA ASP A 95 6.06 14.64 5.40
C ASP A 95 4.84 15.10 4.59
N ALA A 96 4.83 14.91 3.27
CA ALA A 96 3.68 15.21 2.42
C ALA A 96 2.47 14.31 2.75
N PHE A 97 2.70 13.02 3.00
CA PHE A 97 1.66 12.08 3.44
C PHE A 97 1.04 12.52 4.77
N LEU A 98 1.87 12.87 5.76
CA LEU A 98 1.42 13.33 7.07
C LEU A 98 0.67 14.67 6.99
N ALA A 99 1.09 15.57 6.09
CA ALA A 99 0.40 16.85 5.87
C ALA A 99 -1.01 16.68 5.28
N ARG A 100 -1.33 15.53 4.68
CA ARG A 100 -2.64 15.19 4.09
C ARG A 100 -3.33 14.04 4.83
N PHE A 101 -2.92 13.76 6.06
CA PHE A 101 -3.33 12.55 6.76
C PHE A 101 -4.84 12.47 7.01
N ASP A 102 -5.49 13.60 7.30
CA ASP A 102 -6.95 13.64 7.49
C ASP A 102 -7.71 13.25 6.21
N ASP A 103 -7.24 13.69 5.04
CA ASP A 103 -7.83 13.30 3.75
C ASP A 103 -7.65 11.80 3.50
N ILE A 104 -6.48 11.25 3.85
CA ILE A 104 -6.19 9.82 3.71
C ILE A 104 -7.10 8.99 4.62
N LEU A 105 -7.34 9.43 5.86
CA LEU A 105 -8.28 8.76 6.76
C LEU A 105 -9.70 8.81 6.22
N LYS A 106 -10.12 9.96 5.65
CA LYS A 106 -11.42 10.10 5.01
C LYS A 106 -11.59 9.11 3.87
N THR A 107 -10.63 9.07 2.94
CA THR A 107 -10.61 8.10 1.83
C THR A 107 -10.70 6.66 2.33
N ARG A 108 -9.93 6.31 3.37
CA ARG A 108 -9.96 4.96 3.95
C ARG A 108 -11.32 4.61 4.55
N SER A 109 -12.00 5.54 5.22
CA SER A 109 -13.36 5.31 5.74
C SER A 109 -14.34 5.06 4.60
N GLU A 110 -14.33 5.93 3.58
CA GLU A 110 -15.24 5.85 2.42
C GLU A 110 -15.12 4.50 1.70
N TYR A 111 -13.90 4.07 1.37
CA TYR A 111 -13.70 2.80 0.67
C TYR A 111 -13.80 1.57 1.59
N GLY A 112 -13.52 1.71 2.89
CA GLY A 112 -13.70 0.64 3.86
C GLY A 112 -15.17 0.30 4.09
N GLU A 113 -16.03 1.32 4.18
CA GLU A 113 -17.48 1.17 4.27
C GLU A 113 -18.06 0.57 2.99
N GLN A 114 -17.61 1.03 1.82
CA GLN A 114 -18.04 0.47 0.55
C GLN A 114 -17.72 -1.03 0.43
N ALA A 115 -16.49 -1.43 0.77
CA ALA A 115 -16.10 -2.84 0.75
C ALA A 115 -16.91 -3.70 1.73
N ALA A 116 -17.25 -3.18 2.91
CA ALA A 116 -18.09 -3.89 3.87
C ALA A 116 -19.53 -4.07 3.36
N ASN A 117 -20.09 -3.05 2.68
CA ASN A 117 -21.42 -3.11 2.09
C ASN A 117 -21.47 -4.13 0.94
N GLU A 118 -20.47 -4.13 0.04
CA GLU A 118 -20.39 -5.10 -1.06
C GLU A 118 -20.31 -6.56 -0.56
N ILE A 119 -19.59 -6.80 0.55
CA ILE A 119 -19.52 -8.13 1.18
C ILE A 119 -20.87 -8.52 1.79
N SER A 120 -21.52 -7.60 2.50
CA SER A 120 -22.86 -7.84 3.08
C SER A 120 -23.90 -8.16 2.01
N ASP A 121 -23.88 -7.42 0.89
CA ASP A 121 -24.79 -7.65 -0.23
C ASP A 121 -24.54 -9.00 -0.91
N ALA A 122 -23.27 -9.39 -1.06
CA ALA A 122 -22.90 -10.70 -1.62
C ALA A 122 -23.30 -11.86 -0.71
N GLU A 123 -23.17 -11.72 0.63
CA GLU A 123 -23.61 -12.72 1.61
C GLU A 123 -25.13 -12.86 1.64
N ALA A 124 -25.87 -11.75 1.58
CA ALA A 124 -27.34 -11.75 1.51
C ALA A 124 -27.85 -12.45 0.24
N ALA A 125 -27.27 -12.14 -0.92
CA ALA A 125 -27.62 -12.78 -2.19
C ALA A 125 -27.31 -14.29 -2.19
N ALA A 126 -26.19 -14.71 -1.58
CA ALA A 126 -25.84 -16.11 -1.41
C ALA A 126 -26.84 -16.85 -0.49
N SER A 127 -27.28 -16.21 0.60
CA SER A 127 -28.25 -16.80 1.54
C SER A 127 -29.65 -16.95 0.92
N GLU A 128 -30.10 -16.00 0.10
CA GLU A 128 -31.37 -16.11 -0.63
C GLU A 128 -31.35 -17.26 -1.64
N THR A 129 -30.23 -17.47 -2.32
CA THR A 129 -30.08 -18.54 -3.33
C THR A 129 -30.15 -19.95 -2.71
N VAL A 130 -29.68 -20.10 -1.46
CA VAL A 130 -29.73 -21.37 -0.72
C VAL A 130 -31.13 -21.66 -0.16
N SER A 131 -31.98 -20.65 0.06
CA SER A 131 -33.34 -20.83 0.57
C SER A 131 -34.38 -21.26 -0.49
N VAL A 132 -34.00 -21.29 -1.78
CA VAL A 132 -34.90 -21.61 -2.91
C VAL A 132 -34.55 -22.98 -3.53
N LEU A 133 -33.62 -23.73 -2.93
CA LEU A 133 -33.29 -25.13 -3.24
C LEU A 133 -33.74 -26.07 -2.12
#